data_AF-A0A4S4AQT8-F1
#
_entry.id   AF-A0A4S4AQT8-F1
#
_cell.length_a   1.000
_cell.length_b   1.000
_cell.length_c   1.000
_cell.angle_alpha   90.00
_cell.angle_beta   90.00
_cell.angle_gamma   90.00
#
_symmetry.space_group_name_H-M   'P 1'
#
loop_
_entity.id
_entity.type
_entity.pdbx_description
1 polymer ?
#
loop_
_entity_poly.entity_id
_entity_poly.type
_entity_poly.pdbx_seq_one_letter_code
_entity_poly.pdbx_strand_id
1 'polypeptide(L)'
;MPEATPTLRQRKIFALTRILGGLVAALYLGYVVLANLAEGRPFDGTLVFTALVALAGLGYAAWYLRDLQAVARDEAAAGRKD
;
A
#
# COMPACT_ATOMS: atom_id res chain seq x y z
N MET A 1 -4.66 -30.88 6.26
CA MET A 1 -3.73 -30.30 7.26
C MET A 1 -4.44 -29.14 7.93
N PRO A 2 -4.42 -28.97 9.25
CA PRO A 2 -5.04 -27.81 9.89
C PRO A 2 -4.32 -26.53 9.42
N GLU A 3 -5.08 -25.57 8.91
CA GLU A 3 -4.54 -24.30 8.40
C GLU A 3 -4.14 -23.42 9.59
N ALA A 4 -2.85 -23.10 9.72
CA ALA A 4 -2.38 -22.25 10.80
C ALA A 4 -2.88 -20.81 10.60
N THR A 5 -3.79 -20.36 11.47
CA THR A 5 -4.29 -18.98 11.41
C THR A 5 -3.16 -18.00 11.79
N PRO A 6 -2.84 -17.01 10.94
CA PRO A 6 -1.76 -16.06 11.22
C PRO A 6 -2.05 -15.22 12.47
N THR A 7 -1.02 -15.01 13.29
CA THR A 7 -1.12 -14.22 14.53
C THR A 7 -1.41 -12.73 14.25
N LEU A 8 -1.96 -12.00 15.22
CA LEU A 8 -2.21 -10.55 15.10
C LEU A 8 -0.95 -9.76 14.71
N ARG A 9 0.20 -10.10 15.31
CA ARG A 9 1.50 -9.48 14.98
C ARG A 9 1.91 -9.75 13.54
N GLN A 10 1.71 -10.97 13.03
CA GLN A 10 2.01 -11.31 11.64
C GLN A 10 1.08 -10.56 10.67
N ARG A 11 -0.23 -10.51 10.96
CA ARG A 11 -1.20 -9.73 10.16
C ARG A 11 -0.81 -8.25 10.09
N LYS A 12 -0.40 -7.65 11.22
CA LYS A 12 0.05 -6.25 11.30
C LYS A 12 1.27 -5.97 10.44
N ILE A 13 2.33 -6.78 10.60
CA ILE A 13 3.58 -6.63 9.84
C ILE A 13 3.28 -6.77 8.35
N PHE A 14 2.49 -7.78 7.98
CA PHE A 14 2.18 -8.08 6.60
C PHE A 14 1.33 -6.99 5.92
N ALA A 15 0.42 -6.35 6.65
CA ALA A 15 -0.30 -5.17 6.17
C ALA A 15 0.66 -3.98 6.01
N LEU A 16 1.50 -3.69 7.01
CA LEU A 16 2.46 -2.57 6.97
C LEU A 16 3.44 -2.68 5.80
N THR A 17 4.04 -3.86 5.58
CA THR A 17 4.98 -4.08 4.48
C THR A 17 4.35 -3.75 3.13
N ARG A 18 3.09 -4.12 2.92
CA ARG A 18 2.39 -3.84 1.67
C ARG A 18 2.01 -2.39 1.48
N ILE A 19 1.60 -1.72 2.55
CA ILE A 19 1.32 -0.29 2.52
C ILE A 19 2.59 0.46 2.15
N LEU A 20 3.71 0.14 2.80
CA LEU A 20 5.01 0.74 2.49
C LEU A 20 5.43 0.44 1.06
N GLY A 21 5.30 -0.80 0.59
CA GLY A 21 5.61 -1.17 -0.79
C GLY A 21 4.78 -0.39 -1.82
N GLY A 22 3.46 -0.34 -1.64
CA GLY A 22 2.56 0.42 -2.52
C GLY A 22 2.84 1.92 -2.50
N LEU A 23 3.12 2.48 -1.32
CA LEU A 23 3.43 3.90 -1.15
C LEU A 23 4.76 4.27 -1.81
N VAL A 24 5.82 3.49 -1.58
CA VAL A 24 7.14 3.72 -2.20
C VAL A 24 7.04 3.62 -3.72
N ALA A 25 6.34 2.61 -4.24
CA ALA A 25 6.12 2.47 -5.68
C ALA A 25 5.36 3.67 -6.26
N ALA A 26 4.29 4.11 -5.59
CA ALA A 26 3.51 5.26 -6.01
C ALA A 26 4.33 6.56 -6.02
N LEU A 27 5.12 6.80 -4.97
CA LEU A 27 5.96 8.00 -4.86
C LEU A 27 7.04 8.02 -5.94
N TYR A 28 7.71 6.89 -6.16
CA TYR A 28 8.75 6.78 -7.18
C TYR A 28 8.19 6.98 -8.59
N LEU A 29 7.12 6.27 -8.94
CA LEU A 29 6.51 6.38 -10.27
C LEU A 29 5.86 7.75 -10.49
N GLY A 30 5.24 8.33 -9.44
CA GLY A 30 4.74 9.69 -9.47
C GLY A 30 5.86 10.71 -9.72
N TYR A 31 7.00 10.56 -9.05
CA TYR A 31 8.18 11.36 -9.33
C TYR A 31 8.65 11.23 -10.78
N VAL A 32 8.75 10.00 -11.31
CA VAL A 32 9.13 9.76 -12.71
C VAL A 32 8.19 10.49 -13.67
N VAL A 33 6.88 10.42 -13.45
CA VAL A 33 5.90 11.15 -14.27
C VAL A 33 6.12 12.65 -14.21
N LEU A 34 6.23 13.22 -13.01
CA LEU A 34 6.41 14.66 -12.83
C LEU A 34 7.73 15.16 -13.42
N ALA A 35 8.82 14.41 -13.24
CA ALA A 35 10.13 14.75 -13.78
C ALA A 35 10.13 14.74 -15.32
N ASN A 36 9.55 13.72 -15.95
CA ASN A 36 9.46 13.66 -17.42
C ASN A 36 8.60 14.79 -18.00
N LEU A 37 7.48 15.13 -17.33
CA LEU A 37 6.67 16.29 -17.73
C LEU A 37 7.42 17.61 -17.57
N ALA A 38 8.20 17.76 -16.49
CA ALA A 38 9.03 18.94 -16.26
C ALA A 38 10.17 19.09 -17.30
N GLU A 39 10.66 17.97 -17.85
CA GLU A 39 11.59 17.94 -18.98
C GLU A 39 10.91 18.27 -20.34
N GLY A 40 9.59 18.50 -20.36
CA GLY A 40 8.84 18.79 -21.58
C GLY A 40 8.54 17.56 -22.43
N ARG A 41 8.69 16.35 -21.89
CA ARG A 41 8.34 15.12 -22.63
C ARG A 41 6.82 15.01 -22.77
N PRO A 42 6.34 14.47 -23.90
CA PRO A 42 4.90 14.27 -24.10
C PRO A 42 4.35 13.26 -23.09
N PHE A 43 3.11 13.49 -22.65
CA PHE A 43 2.36 12.54 -21.83
C PHE A 43 1.82 11.40 -22.69
N ASP A 44 2.74 10.59 -23.21
CA ASP A 44 2.46 9.48 -24.11
C ASP A 44 1.92 8.24 -23.40
N GLY A 45 1.65 7.17 -24.15
CA GLY A 45 1.12 5.92 -23.60
C GLY A 45 1.98 5.30 -22.50
N THR A 46 3.31 5.44 -22.57
CA THR A 46 4.22 4.91 -21.55
C THR A 46 4.10 5.71 -20.26
N LEU A 47 4.06 7.05 -20.38
CA LEU A 47 3.95 7.93 -19.22
C LEU A 47 2.56 7.86 -18.57
N VAL A 48 1.50 7.72 -19.38
CA VAL A 48 0.14 7.44 -18.92
C VAL A 48 0.09 6.12 -18.16
N PHE A 49 0.65 5.04 -18.70
CA PHE A 49 0.71 3.75 -18.01
C PHE A 49 1.44 3.87 -16.67
N THR A 50 2.58 4.57 -16.66
CA THR A 50 3.35 4.84 -15.43
C THR A 50 2.51 5.56 -14.38
N ALA A 51 1.74 6.58 -14.78
CA ALA A 51 0.82 7.29 -13.90
C ALA A 51 -0.29 6.39 -13.35
N LEU A 52 -0.87 5.52 -14.19
CA LEU A 52 -1.87 4.54 -13.76
C LEU A 52 -1.31 3.56 -12.73
N VAL A 53 -0.09 3.07 -12.93
CA VAL A 53 0.58 2.18 -11.97
C VAL A 53 0.89 2.92 -10.67
N ALA A 54 1.29 4.19 -10.73
CA ALA A 54 1.47 5.01 -9.54
C ALA A 54 0.16 5.14 -8.73
N LEU A 55 -0.95 5.42 -9.41
CA LEU A 55 -2.28 5.48 -8.79
C LEU A 55 -2.71 4.12 -8.22
N ALA A 56 -2.42 3.02 -8.93
CA ALA A 56 -2.69 1.67 -8.44
C ALA A 56 -1.88 1.36 -7.17
N GLY A 57 -0.62 1.81 -7.08
CA GLY A 57 0.20 1.71 -5.87
C GLY A 57 -0.40 2.44 -4.67
N LEU A 58 -0.95 3.65 -4.89
CA LEU A 58 -1.69 4.39 -3.85
C LEU A 58 -2.96 3.65 -3.45
N GLY A 59 -3.74 3.16 -4.42
CA GLY A 59 -4.95 2.39 -4.16
C GLY A 59 -4.66 1.11 -3.37
N TYR A 60 -3.58 0.41 -3.71
CA TYR A 60 -3.11 -0.77 -3.01
C TYR A 60 -2.73 -0.45 -1.56
N ALA A 61 -1.96 0.61 -1.33
CA ALA A 61 -1.59 1.05 0.01
C ALA A 61 -2.84 1.45 0.83
N ALA A 62 -3.77 2.20 0.25
CA ALA A 62 -5.01 2.60 0.90
C ALA A 62 -5.90 1.39 1.25
N TRP A 63 -5.92 0.36 0.40
CA TRP A 63 -6.69 -0.86 0.65
C TRP A 63 -6.20 -1.60 1.90
N TYR A 64 -4.88 -1.77 2.06
CA TYR A 64 -4.30 -2.45 3.22
C TYR A 64 -4.36 -1.65 4.52
N LEU A 65 -4.68 -0.35 4.46
CA LEU A 65 -4.95 0.44 5.66
C LEU A 65 -6.17 -0.13 6.43
N ARG A 66 -7.13 -0.72 5.72
CA ARG A 66 -8.31 -1.40 6.32
C ARG A 66 -7.89 -2.60 7.18
N ASP A 67 -6.91 -3.37 6.72
CA ASP A 67 -6.39 -4.53 7.46
C ASP A 67 -5.70 -4.08 8.75
N LEU A 68 -4.96 -2.97 8.72
CA LEU A 68 -4.38 -2.36 9.91
C LEU A 68 -5.44 -1.91 10.91
N GLN A 69 -6.53 -1.29 10.43
CA GLN A 69 -7.64 -0.89 11.29
C GLN A 69 -8.33 -2.10 11.94
N ALA A 70 -8.49 -3.20 11.19
CA ALA A 70 -9.04 -4.44 11.73
C ALA A 70 -8.14 -5.01 12.83
N VAL A 71 -6.83 -5.08 12.60
CA VAL A 71 -5.87 -5.55 13.62
C VAL A 71 -5.87 -4.64 14.84
N ALA A 72 -5.93 -3.32 14.68
CA ALA A 72 -6.00 -2.39 15.80
C ALA A 72 -7.26 -2.56 16.65
N ARG A 73 -8.41 -2.87 16.02
CA ARG A 73 -9.66 -3.19 16.74
C ARG A 73 -9.53 -4.51 17.51
N ASP A 74 -8.93 -5.52 16.91
CA ASP A 74 -8.70 -6.82 17.53
C ASP A 74 -7.75 -6.69 18.74
N GLU A 75 -6.65 -5.93 18.59
CA GLU A 75 -5.71 -5.60 19.68
C GLU A 75 -6.43 -4.88 20.85
N ALA A 76 -7.31 -3.91 20.55
CA ALA A 76 -8.07 -3.17 21.55
C ALA A 76 -9.22 -3.97 22.20
N ALA A 77 -9.70 -5.03 21.55
CA ALA A 77 -10.69 -5.94 22.11
C ALA A 77 -10.03 -6.97 23.04
N ALA A 78 -8.83 -7.44 22.69
CA ALA A 78 -8.03 -8.33 23.53
C ALA A 78 -7.62 -7.65 24.85
N GLY A 79 -7.08 -6.44 24.80
CA GLY A 79 -6.67 -5.70 26.01
C GLY A 79 -7.81 -5.15 26.88
N ARG A 80 -9.08 -5.37 26.50
CA ARG A 80 -10.27 -5.04 27.32
C ARG A 80 -10.85 -6.25 28.07
N LYS A 81 -10.38 -7.46 27.75
CA LYS A 81 -10.79 -8.71 28.40
C LYS A 81 -9.85 -9.12 29.55
N ASP A 82 -8.75 -8.40 29.71
CA ASP A 82 -7.82 -8.44 30.84
C ASP A 82 -8.18 -7.34 31.85
#